data_AF-A0A7J2KDR6-F1
#
_entry.id   AF-A0A7J2KDR6-F1
#
_cell.length_a   1.000
_cell.length_b   1.000
_cell.length_c   1.000
_cell.angle_alpha   90.00
_cell.angle_beta   90.00
_cell.angle_gamma   90.00
#
_symmetry.space_group_name_H-M   'P 1'
#
loop_
_entity.id
_entity.type
_entity.pdbx_description
1 polymer ?
#
loop_
_entity_poly.entity_id
_entity_poly.type
_entity_poly.pdbx_seq_one_letter_code
_entity_poly.pdbx_strand_id
1 'polypeptide(L)'
;MVKVYDGNVKYILRVYNFRPESLLTPMEIARISEKKSHGEEFILYDKGLRLYDTAIAVIVAQIDEDGVARGPSSVPSLFTDVETLDKIDLEQLNLDTGDILLGYVRVGHRESKSIVSLKGSEIIPHHILVSGVTGAGKSNLSKVIAYSIMRSEENNYSFIIFDCESEYFSGNSPGKYGLAHIPEAEEKLFYVTDEVMEPSILNYSFYYKGIRINRRIKTHPLEIGYSSLYPSDFTMTGEFSSPQEELLWLSWKEFGEEWLSTLLKSSSSFLYRRFNRMVHKNTINTVKRKLKYFLGNNDIFKEYVETDLLKAILGAVGKGMVILIDIP
;
A
#
# COMPACT_ATOMS: atom_id res chain seq x y z
N MET A 1 -5.64 -22.66 -10.04
CA MET A 1 -6.83 -22.32 -10.83
C MET A 1 -7.09 -23.46 -11.79
N VAL A 2 -8.35 -23.70 -12.13
CA VAL A 2 -8.81 -24.73 -13.06
C VAL A 2 -9.86 -24.12 -14.00
N LYS A 3 -10.18 -24.82 -15.09
CA LYS A 3 -11.24 -24.46 -16.02
C LYS A 3 -12.26 -25.58 -16.15
N VAL A 4 -13.47 -25.22 -16.56
CA VAL A 4 -14.57 -26.13 -16.87
C VAL A 4 -15.25 -25.63 -18.14
N TYR A 5 -15.57 -26.54 -19.06
CA TYR A 5 -16.35 -26.24 -20.27
C TYR A 5 -17.73 -26.85 -20.15
N ASP A 6 -18.77 -26.02 -20.22
CA ASP A 6 -20.16 -26.49 -20.29
C ASP A 6 -20.83 -25.90 -21.53
N GLY A 7 -21.03 -26.75 -22.54
CA GLY A 7 -21.40 -26.30 -23.89
C GLY A 7 -20.35 -25.35 -24.47
N ASN A 8 -20.78 -24.14 -24.84
CA ASN A 8 -19.92 -23.09 -25.39
C ASN A 8 -19.41 -22.09 -24.34
N VAL A 9 -19.70 -22.33 -23.05
CA VAL A 9 -19.30 -21.44 -21.96
C VAL A 9 -18.11 -22.06 -21.23
N LYS A 10 -17.07 -21.24 -21.04
CA LYS A 10 -15.91 -21.61 -20.23
C LYS A 10 -15.93 -20.88 -18.90
N TYR A 11 -15.79 -21.64 -17.82
CA TYR A 11 -15.68 -21.10 -16.47
C TYR A 11 -14.25 -21.23 -15.97
N ILE A 12 -13.74 -20.16 -15.36
CA ILE A 12 -12.45 -20.17 -14.66
C ILE A 12 -12.72 -20.22 -13.17
N LEU A 13 -12.10 -21.18 -12.49
CA LEU A 13 -12.33 -21.42 -11.06
C LEU A 13 -11.03 -21.36 -10.25
N ARG A 14 -11.13 -20.78 -9.05
CA ARG A 14 -10.07 -20.78 -8.04
C ARG A 14 -10.36 -21.84 -6.99
N VAL A 15 -9.60 -22.92 -7.02
CA VAL A 15 -9.61 -23.96 -5.98
C VAL A 15 -8.98 -23.42 -4.69
N TYR A 16 -9.63 -23.63 -3.54
CA TYR A 16 -9.14 -23.11 -2.25
C TYR A 16 -9.25 -24.05 -1.05
N ASN A 17 -9.87 -25.21 -1.18
CA ASN A 17 -10.06 -26.13 -0.05
C ASN A 17 -9.99 -27.58 -0.52
N PHE A 18 -8.80 -28.18 -0.47
CA PHE A 18 -8.57 -29.60 -0.76
C PHE A 18 -8.83 -30.43 0.51
N ARG A 19 -9.59 -31.51 0.39
CA ARG A 19 -9.91 -32.41 1.49
C ARG A 19 -9.96 -33.87 1.03
N PRO A 20 -9.24 -34.78 1.69
CA PRO A 20 -9.49 -36.19 1.51
C PRO A 20 -10.84 -36.54 2.15
N GLU A 21 -11.74 -37.14 1.38
CA GLU A 21 -13.02 -37.63 1.85
C GLU A 21 -13.00 -39.15 2.01
N SER A 22 -13.76 -39.62 3.00
CA SER A 22 -13.84 -41.03 3.36
C SER A 22 -15.29 -41.44 3.55
N LEU A 23 -15.71 -42.45 2.79
CA LEU A 23 -16.99 -43.15 2.97
C LEU A 23 -16.86 -44.34 3.95
N LEU A 24 -15.79 -44.38 4.76
CA LEU A 24 -15.63 -45.37 5.82
C LEU A 24 -16.46 -44.96 7.03
N THR A 25 -17.22 -45.90 7.58
CA THR A 25 -17.94 -45.68 8.83
C THR A 25 -16.97 -45.57 10.02
N PRO A 26 -17.35 -44.90 11.12
CA PRO A 26 -16.50 -44.82 12.31
C PRO A 26 -16.08 -46.20 12.85
N MET A 27 -16.95 -47.20 12.74
CA MET A 27 -16.66 -48.57 13.16
C MET A 27 -15.59 -49.24 12.29
N GLU A 28 -15.65 -49.04 10.96
CA GLU A 28 -14.61 -49.54 10.06
C GLU A 28 -13.26 -48.87 10.33
N ILE A 29 -13.27 -47.55 10.57
CA ILE A 29 -12.04 -46.81 10.93
C ILE A 29 -11.44 -47.36 12.22
N ALA A 30 -12.25 -47.56 13.27
CA ALA A 30 -11.78 -48.12 14.54
C ALA A 30 -11.15 -49.52 14.35
N ARG A 31 -11.83 -50.40 13.60
CA ARG A 31 -11.34 -51.76 13.33
C ARG A 31 -10.04 -51.75 12.53
N ILE A 32 -9.94 -50.90 11.50
CA ILE A 32 -8.75 -50.79 10.66
C ILE A 32 -7.58 -50.23 11.48
N SER A 33 -7.82 -49.21 12.30
CA SER A 33 -6.81 -48.62 13.19
C SER A 33 -6.25 -49.62 14.19
N GLU A 34 -7.11 -50.43 14.82
CA GLU A 34 -6.71 -51.46 15.78
C GLU A 34 -5.88 -52.57 15.12
N LYS A 35 -6.29 -53.06 13.94
CA LYS A 35 -5.48 -54.03 13.19
C LYS A 35 -4.11 -53.49 12.85
N LYS A 36 -4.07 -52.24 12.34
CA LYS A 36 -2.83 -51.58 11.97
C LYS A 36 -1.91 -51.35 13.18
N SER A 37 -2.45 -51.06 14.37
CA SER A 37 -1.64 -50.90 15.58
C SER A 37 -1.01 -52.22 16.06
N HIS A 38 -1.63 -53.36 15.74
CA HIS A 38 -1.07 -54.68 16.00
C HIS A 38 -0.16 -55.19 14.87
N GLY A 39 0.12 -54.37 13.86
CA GLY A 39 0.95 -54.74 12.71
C GLY A 39 0.27 -55.70 11.73
N GLU A 40 -1.05 -55.87 11.83
CA GLU A 40 -1.81 -56.69 10.91
C GLU A 40 -2.07 -55.96 9.59
N GLU A 41 -1.99 -56.69 8.48
CA GLU A 41 -2.45 -56.20 7.19
C GLU A 41 -3.98 -56.18 7.11
N PHE A 42 -4.51 -55.23 6.35
CA PHE A 42 -5.94 -55.16 6.04
C PHE A 42 -6.14 -54.85 4.56
N ILE A 43 -7.23 -55.35 4.00
CA ILE A 43 -7.64 -55.09 2.62
C ILE A 43 -8.84 -54.15 2.66
N LEU A 44 -8.73 -53.02 1.98
CA LEU A 44 -9.84 -52.09 1.78
C LEU A 44 -10.40 -52.28 0.37
N TYR A 45 -11.57 -52.91 0.29
CA TYR A 45 -12.30 -53.05 -0.97
C TYR A 45 -12.79 -51.68 -1.46
N ASP A 46 -12.81 -51.51 -2.78
CA ASP A 46 -13.24 -50.28 -3.45
C ASP A 46 -12.55 -49.02 -2.95
N LYS A 47 -11.27 -49.14 -2.57
CA LYS A 47 -10.48 -48.05 -1.98
C LYS A 47 -10.64 -46.72 -2.72
N GLY A 48 -10.59 -46.72 -4.06
CA GLY A 48 -10.71 -45.50 -4.87
C GLY A 48 -12.11 -44.86 -4.91
N LEU A 49 -13.16 -45.62 -4.59
CA LEU A 49 -14.53 -45.09 -4.47
C LEU A 49 -14.83 -44.63 -3.03
N ARG A 50 -14.16 -45.24 -2.05
CA ARG A 50 -14.38 -44.99 -0.63
C ARG A 50 -13.43 -43.96 -0.04
N LEU A 51 -12.26 -43.78 -0.64
CA LEU A 51 -11.26 -42.78 -0.28
C LEU A 51 -10.92 -42.00 -1.54
N TYR A 52 -11.30 -40.73 -1.57
CA TYR A 52 -11.06 -39.85 -2.72
C TYR A 52 -10.80 -38.43 -2.27
N ASP A 53 -10.02 -37.70 -3.05
CA ASP A 53 -9.77 -36.29 -2.78
C ASP A 53 -10.87 -35.43 -3.39
N THR A 54 -11.36 -34.49 -2.61
CA THR A 54 -12.28 -33.45 -3.07
C THR A 54 -11.64 -32.09 -2.97
N ALA A 55 -12.17 -31.14 -3.74
CA ALA A 55 -11.76 -29.75 -3.64
C ALA A 55 -12.96 -28.81 -3.82
N ILE A 56 -12.99 -27.73 -3.04
CA ILE A 56 -13.94 -26.63 -3.26
C ILE A 56 -13.27 -25.56 -4.11
N ALA A 57 -14.01 -25.07 -5.10
CA ALA A 57 -13.61 -23.98 -5.97
C ALA A 57 -14.67 -22.88 -6.03
N VAL A 58 -14.23 -21.64 -6.26
CA VAL A 58 -15.10 -20.50 -6.55
C VAL A 58 -14.93 -20.10 -8.01
N ILE A 59 -16.03 -19.83 -8.71
CA ILE A 59 -15.99 -19.31 -10.07
C ILE A 59 -15.54 -17.85 -10.01
N VAL A 60 -14.46 -17.53 -10.72
CA VAL A 60 -13.87 -16.19 -10.72
C VAL A 60 -14.12 -15.45 -12.03
N ALA A 61 -14.34 -16.18 -13.13
CA ALA A 61 -14.69 -15.60 -14.41
C ALA A 61 -15.50 -16.59 -15.26
N GLN A 62 -16.30 -16.03 -16.16
CA GLN A 62 -17.01 -16.73 -17.23
C GLN A 62 -16.56 -16.13 -18.57
N ILE A 63 -16.30 -16.99 -19.55
CA ILE A 63 -15.93 -16.62 -20.92
C ILE A 63 -16.94 -17.28 -21.85
N ASP A 64 -17.73 -16.45 -22.52
CA ASP A 64 -18.76 -16.90 -23.46
C ASP A 64 -18.19 -17.05 -24.89
N GLU A 65 -19.05 -17.29 -25.87
CA GLU A 65 -18.67 -17.48 -27.29
C GLU A 65 -17.89 -16.31 -27.89
N ASP A 66 -18.07 -15.10 -27.35
CA ASP A 66 -17.34 -13.91 -27.79
C ASP A 66 -15.91 -13.82 -27.26
N GLY A 67 -15.51 -14.77 -26.39
CA GLY A 67 -14.15 -14.87 -25.86
C GLY A 67 -13.81 -13.83 -24.79
N VAL A 68 -14.78 -13.03 -24.32
CA VAL A 68 -14.55 -11.97 -23.33
C VAL A 68 -14.79 -12.49 -21.92
N ALA A 69 -13.81 -12.31 -21.03
CA ALA A 69 -13.94 -12.65 -19.63
C ALA A 69 -14.88 -11.67 -18.90
N ARG A 70 -15.86 -12.22 -18.17
CA ARG A 70 -16.86 -11.49 -17.39
C ARG A 70 -17.04 -12.09 -16.00
N GLY A 71 -17.72 -11.36 -15.13
CA GLY A 71 -18.23 -11.91 -13.88
C GLY A 71 -19.18 -13.10 -14.16
N PRO A 72 -19.14 -14.17 -13.35
CA PRO A 72 -19.97 -15.33 -13.58
C PRO A 72 -21.46 -15.03 -13.39
N SER A 73 -22.27 -15.49 -14.32
CA SER A 73 -23.74 -15.34 -14.33
C SER A 73 -24.47 -16.68 -14.17
N SER A 74 -23.76 -17.79 -14.31
CA SER A 74 -24.25 -19.16 -14.23
C SER A 74 -23.22 -20.07 -13.56
N VAL A 75 -23.60 -21.33 -13.34
CA VAL A 75 -22.73 -22.38 -12.80
C VAL A 75 -22.64 -23.54 -13.81
N PRO A 76 -21.51 -24.27 -13.84
CA PRO A 76 -21.40 -25.48 -14.65
C PRO A 76 -22.39 -26.56 -14.20
N SER A 77 -22.81 -27.40 -15.14
CA SER A 77 -23.60 -28.60 -14.89
C SER A 77 -22.87 -29.60 -13.99
N LEU A 78 -23.64 -30.50 -13.36
CA LEU A 78 -23.05 -31.60 -12.62
C LEU A 78 -22.31 -32.55 -13.57
N PHE A 79 -21.19 -33.11 -13.08
CA PHE A 79 -20.35 -34.06 -13.81
C PHE A 79 -19.61 -33.49 -15.02
N THR A 80 -19.48 -32.16 -15.13
CA THR A 80 -18.58 -31.56 -16.11
C THR A 80 -17.12 -31.76 -15.71
N ASP A 81 -16.27 -32.05 -16.69
CA ASP A 81 -14.84 -32.26 -16.48
C ASP A 81 -14.12 -30.97 -16.07
N VAL A 82 -13.14 -31.13 -15.17
CA VAL A 82 -12.31 -30.04 -14.64
C VAL A 82 -10.89 -30.19 -15.17
N GLU A 83 -10.38 -29.15 -15.81
CA GLU A 83 -9.05 -29.14 -16.43
C GLU A 83 -8.15 -28.06 -15.83
N THR A 84 -6.83 -28.20 -15.98
CA THR A 84 -5.89 -27.11 -15.65
C THR A 84 -5.93 -26.02 -16.71
N LEU A 85 -5.68 -24.76 -16.32
CA LEU A 85 -5.53 -23.68 -17.30
C LEU A 85 -4.27 -23.88 -18.16
N ASP A 86 -4.39 -23.54 -19.43
CA ASP A 86 -3.29 -23.36 -20.37
C ASP A 86 -2.94 -21.87 -20.56
N LYS A 87 -2.02 -21.59 -21.48
CA LYS A 87 -1.56 -20.22 -21.78
C LYS A 87 -2.67 -19.37 -22.41
N ILE A 88 -3.48 -19.96 -23.29
CA ILE A 88 -4.54 -19.28 -24.02
C ILE A 88 -5.63 -18.83 -23.04
N ASP A 89 -5.96 -19.68 -22.05
CA ASP A 89 -6.92 -19.34 -21.00
C ASP A 89 -6.48 -18.11 -20.20
N LEU A 90 -5.20 -18.03 -19.85
CA LEU A 90 -4.65 -16.90 -19.09
C LEU A 90 -4.58 -15.62 -19.92
N GLU A 91 -4.31 -15.73 -21.22
CA GLU A 91 -4.34 -14.59 -22.14
C GLU A 91 -5.76 -14.03 -22.30
N GLN A 92 -6.78 -14.90 -22.36
CA GLN A 92 -8.19 -14.49 -22.45
C GLN A 92 -8.73 -13.79 -21.20
N LEU A 93 -8.09 -13.96 -20.04
CA LEU A 93 -8.44 -13.19 -18.84
C LEU A 93 -8.06 -11.70 -18.99
N ASN A 94 -7.23 -11.35 -19.97
CA ASN A 94 -6.85 -9.96 -20.29
C ASN A 94 -6.41 -9.17 -19.04
N LEU A 95 -5.49 -9.74 -18.26
CA LEU A 95 -5.04 -9.18 -16.98
C LEU A 95 -3.93 -8.14 -17.10
N ASP A 96 -3.35 -7.98 -18.29
CA ASP A 96 -2.34 -6.97 -18.60
C ASP A 96 -3.03 -5.79 -19.30
N THR A 97 -3.64 -4.92 -18.51
CA THR A 97 -4.58 -3.89 -19.02
C THR A 97 -3.99 -2.49 -19.12
N GLY A 98 -2.86 -2.21 -18.47
CA GLY A 98 -2.37 -0.85 -18.34
C GLY A 98 -0.92 -0.70 -17.89
N ASP A 99 -0.64 0.46 -17.32
CA ASP A 99 0.69 1.00 -17.05
C ASP A 99 1.16 0.80 -15.60
N ILE A 100 0.28 0.37 -14.71
CA ILE A 100 0.61 0.00 -13.33
C ILE A 100 0.77 -1.51 -13.22
N LEU A 101 2.02 -1.98 -13.33
CA LEU A 101 2.41 -3.37 -13.12
C LEU A 101 2.26 -3.77 -11.65
N LEU A 102 1.52 -4.84 -11.40
CA LEU A 102 1.34 -5.42 -10.06
C LEU A 102 2.09 -6.74 -9.86
N GLY A 103 2.36 -7.48 -10.93
CA GLY A 103 3.10 -8.73 -10.86
C GLY A 103 2.62 -9.75 -11.87
N TYR A 104 2.54 -11.01 -11.43
CA TYR A 104 2.25 -12.15 -12.29
C TYR A 104 1.18 -13.04 -11.69
N VAL A 105 0.44 -13.73 -12.57
CA VAL A 105 -0.52 -14.75 -12.14
C VAL A 105 0.22 -15.94 -11.53
N ARG A 106 -0.22 -16.41 -10.38
CA ARG A 106 0.29 -17.63 -9.75
C ARG A 106 -0.63 -18.82 -10.06
N VAL A 107 -0.07 -19.90 -10.61
CA VAL A 107 -0.80 -21.15 -10.89
C VAL A 107 -0.23 -22.26 -10.00
N GLY A 108 -0.89 -22.51 -8.87
CA GLY A 108 -0.44 -23.47 -7.87
C GLY A 108 0.89 -23.03 -7.22
N HIS A 109 1.92 -23.87 -7.32
CA HIS A 109 3.28 -23.56 -6.84
C HIS A 109 4.20 -23.00 -7.93
N ARG A 110 3.70 -22.82 -9.16
CA ARG A 110 4.48 -22.30 -10.28
C ARG A 110 4.08 -20.85 -10.56
N GLU A 111 5.09 -20.03 -10.85
CA GLU A 111 4.90 -18.69 -11.39
C GLU A 111 4.47 -18.81 -12.86
N SER A 112 3.39 -18.12 -13.25
CA SER A 112 3.08 -17.91 -14.67
C SER A 112 3.89 -16.72 -15.17
N LYS A 113 4.16 -16.69 -16.49
CA LYS A 113 4.68 -15.50 -17.17
C LYS A 113 3.58 -14.49 -17.53
N SER A 114 2.33 -14.77 -17.18
CA SER A 114 1.19 -13.87 -17.41
C SER A 114 1.26 -12.66 -16.48
N ILE A 115 1.43 -11.48 -17.08
CA ILE A 115 1.51 -10.20 -16.39
C ILE A 115 0.13 -9.81 -15.85
N VAL A 116 0.14 -9.13 -14.71
CA VAL A 116 -1.03 -8.45 -14.16
C VAL A 116 -0.68 -6.96 -14.05
N SER A 117 -1.40 -6.14 -14.80
CA SER A 117 -1.27 -4.69 -14.80
C SER A 117 -2.63 -4.02 -14.83
N LEU A 118 -2.71 -2.82 -14.27
CA LEU A 118 -3.91 -2.02 -14.21
C LEU A 118 -3.68 -0.66 -14.88
N LYS A 119 -4.74 -0.09 -15.45
CA LYS A 119 -4.70 1.29 -15.99
C LYS A 119 -4.75 2.29 -14.86
N GLY A 120 -3.63 2.95 -14.57
CA GLY A 120 -3.51 3.94 -13.50
C GLY A 120 -4.55 5.05 -13.60
N SER A 121 -4.78 5.57 -14.81
CA SER A 121 -5.73 6.63 -15.12
C SER A 121 -7.19 6.28 -14.79
N GLU A 122 -7.54 4.99 -14.81
CA GLU A 122 -8.88 4.50 -14.47
C GLU A 122 -8.97 4.18 -12.98
N ILE A 123 -7.95 3.56 -12.37
CA ILE A 123 -8.05 3.04 -10.99
C ILE A 123 -7.74 4.08 -9.90
N ILE A 124 -6.75 4.97 -10.12
CA ILE A 124 -6.23 5.87 -9.08
C ILE A 124 -7.32 6.85 -8.61
N PRO A 125 -8.15 7.44 -9.49
CA PRO A 125 -9.24 8.34 -9.08
C PRO A 125 -10.31 7.68 -8.19
N HIS A 126 -10.44 6.35 -8.20
CA HIS A 126 -11.44 5.62 -7.41
C HIS A 126 -10.96 5.22 -6.02
N HIS A 127 -9.72 5.59 -5.64
CA HIS A 127 -9.03 5.15 -4.43
C HIS A 127 -8.77 3.63 -4.38
N ILE A 128 -7.72 3.25 -3.66
CA ILE A 128 -7.30 1.86 -3.53
C ILE A 128 -7.17 1.54 -2.05
N LEU A 129 -7.89 0.50 -1.58
CA LEU A 129 -7.74 -0.04 -0.23
C LEU A 129 -6.87 -1.30 -0.27
N VAL A 130 -5.68 -1.23 0.33
CA VAL A 130 -4.81 -2.40 0.52
C VAL A 130 -5.02 -2.95 1.93
N SER A 131 -5.63 -4.12 2.04
CA SER A 131 -5.92 -4.77 3.32
C SER A 131 -5.28 -6.16 3.42
N GLY A 132 -4.88 -6.53 4.64
CA GLY A 132 -4.27 -7.82 4.95
C GLY A 132 -3.66 -7.84 6.35
N VAL A 133 -3.49 -9.03 6.92
CA VAL A 133 -2.82 -9.20 8.22
C VAL A 133 -1.34 -8.81 8.13
N THR A 134 -0.67 -8.66 9.28
CA THR A 134 0.79 -8.45 9.32
C THR A 134 1.51 -9.58 8.59
N GLY A 135 2.48 -9.25 7.75
CA GLY A 135 3.17 -10.22 6.90
C GLY A 135 2.42 -10.65 5.63
N ALA A 136 1.20 -10.17 5.37
CA ALA A 136 0.45 -10.50 4.14
C ALA A 136 1.01 -9.84 2.87
N GLY A 137 2.02 -8.95 2.99
CA GLY A 137 2.65 -8.30 1.84
C GLY A 137 2.05 -6.93 1.46
N LYS A 138 1.38 -6.23 2.38
CA LYS A 138 0.84 -4.88 2.14
C LYS A 138 1.91 -3.89 1.68
N SER A 139 2.98 -3.71 2.49
CA SER A 139 4.11 -2.84 2.14
C SER A 139 4.80 -3.28 0.85
N ASN A 140 4.83 -4.59 0.57
CA ASN A 140 5.38 -5.12 -0.68
C ASN A 140 4.54 -4.70 -1.90
N LEU A 141 3.21 -4.77 -1.83
CA LEU A 141 2.35 -4.30 -2.91
C LEU A 141 2.57 -2.80 -3.17
N SER A 142 2.63 -1.99 -2.12
CA SER A 142 2.92 -0.55 -2.24
C SER A 142 4.30 -0.29 -2.88
N LYS A 143 5.33 -1.07 -2.52
CA LYS A 143 6.65 -1.01 -3.17
C LYS A 143 6.61 -1.41 -4.64
N VAL A 144 5.79 -2.39 -5.01
CA VAL A 144 5.61 -2.80 -6.42
C VAL A 144 4.92 -1.69 -7.21
N ILE A 145 3.89 -1.04 -6.66
CA ILE A 145 3.25 0.13 -7.28
C ILE A 145 4.27 1.26 -7.45
N ALA A 146 5.03 1.57 -6.41
CA ALA A 146 6.10 2.57 -6.47
C ALA A 146 7.16 2.22 -7.54
N TYR A 147 7.57 0.96 -7.61
CA TYR A 147 8.48 0.46 -8.65
C TYR A 147 7.90 0.65 -10.05
N SER A 148 6.62 0.31 -10.25
CA SER A 148 5.95 0.50 -11.55
C SER A 148 5.94 1.97 -11.97
N ILE A 149 5.68 2.88 -11.03
CA ILE A 149 5.69 4.32 -11.29
C ILE A 149 7.10 4.81 -11.62
N MET A 150 8.12 4.38 -10.87
CA MET A 150 9.51 4.77 -11.13
C MET A 150 10.02 4.23 -12.47
N ARG A 151 9.57 3.05 -12.89
CA ARG A 151 9.95 2.44 -14.17
C ARG A 151 9.26 3.09 -15.37
N SER A 152 8.12 3.75 -15.17
CA SER A 152 7.36 4.37 -16.26
C SER A 152 8.12 5.53 -16.89
N GLU A 153 8.23 5.53 -18.23
CA GLU A 153 8.88 6.61 -18.98
C GLU A 153 7.98 7.86 -19.08
N GLU A 154 6.65 7.69 -19.11
CA GLU A 154 5.70 8.76 -19.42
C GLU A 154 5.41 9.74 -18.26
N ASN A 155 6.00 9.56 -17.07
CA ASN A 155 5.82 10.44 -15.89
C ASN A 155 4.35 10.75 -15.54
N ASN A 156 3.41 9.89 -15.93
CA ASN A 156 1.97 10.09 -15.78
C ASN A 156 1.53 10.14 -14.30
N TYR A 157 2.32 9.55 -13.39
CA TYR A 157 2.00 9.44 -11.98
C TYR A 157 3.19 9.80 -11.09
N SER A 158 2.87 10.32 -9.92
CA SER A 158 3.77 10.43 -8.78
C SER A 158 3.17 9.71 -7.59
N PHE A 159 3.99 9.23 -6.67
CA PHE A 159 3.49 8.54 -5.48
C PHE A 159 4.17 9.09 -4.23
N ILE A 160 3.38 9.67 -3.32
CA ILE A 160 3.85 10.13 -2.01
C ILE A 160 3.54 9.03 -0.99
N ILE A 161 4.58 8.57 -0.31
CA ILE A 161 4.53 7.52 0.69
C ILE A 161 4.96 8.13 2.02
N PHE A 162 4.09 8.06 3.03
CA PHE A 162 4.45 8.32 4.42
C PHE A 162 4.81 7.00 5.08
N ASP A 163 6.08 6.80 5.40
CA ASP A 163 6.63 5.58 5.97
C ASP A 163 6.82 5.74 7.47
N CYS A 164 5.93 5.13 8.26
CA CYS A 164 5.98 5.16 9.72
C CYS A 164 6.70 3.94 10.33
N GLU A 165 7.04 2.94 9.52
CA GLU A 165 7.68 1.69 9.97
C GLU A 165 9.11 1.56 9.41
N SER A 166 9.58 2.59 8.70
CA SER A 166 10.87 2.66 8.00
C SER A 166 11.18 1.41 7.14
N GLU A 167 10.13 0.83 6.52
CA GLU A 167 10.27 -0.40 5.73
C GLU A 167 10.57 -0.13 4.25
N TYR A 168 10.32 1.08 3.74
CA TYR A 168 10.29 1.35 2.31
C TYR A 168 11.66 1.68 1.73
N PHE A 169 12.50 2.44 2.43
CA PHE A 169 13.78 2.91 1.88
C PHE A 169 14.78 1.76 1.66
N SER A 170 15.25 1.17 2.76
CA SER A 170 16.26 0.09 2.78
C SER A 170 15.64 -1.32 2.85
N GLY A 171 14.39 -1.43 3.26
CA GLY A 171 13.79 -2.74 3.57
C GLY A 171 13.99 -3.15 5.02
N ASN A 172 13.13 -4.04 5.50
CA ASN A 172 13.00 -4.36 6.93
C ASN A 172 13.82 -5.58 7.40
N SER A 173 14.50 -6.31 6.52
CA SER A 173 15.29 -7.49 6.90
C SER A 173 16.30 -7.89 5.81
N PRO A 174 17.37 -8.66 6.13
CA PRO A 174 18.24 -9.24 5.13
C PRO A 174 17.46 -10.02 4.05
N GLY A 175 17.69 -9.69 2.79
CA GLY A 175 16.99 -10.28 1.65
C GLY A 175 15.61 -9.68 1.33
N LYS A 176 15.12 -8.74 2.15
CA LYS A 176 13.92 -7.94 1.84
C LYS A 176 14.36 -6.55 1.42
N TYR A 177 14.21 -6.25 0.14
CA TYR A 177 14.69 -5.01 -0.44
C TYR A 177 13.68 -3.86 -0.29
N GLY A 178 14.20 -2.64 -0.24
CA GLY A 178 13.46 -1.39 -0.31
C GLY A 178 13.59 -0.69 -1.67
N LEU A 179 12.97 0.48 -1.79
CA LEU A 179 12.98 1.32 -2.98
C LEU A 179 14.38 1.83 -3.33
N ALA A 180 15.29 1.99 -2.37
CA ALA A 180 16.66 2.40 -2.67
C ALA A 180 17.47 1.32 -3.42
N HIS A 181 16.98 0.08 -3.51
CA HIS A 181 17.72 -1.04 -4.10
C HIS A 181 17.57 -1.13 -5.63
N ILE A 182 16.47 -0.60 -6.17
CA ILE A 182 16.22 -0.64 -7.60
C ILE A 182 17.06 0.42 -8.33
N PRO A 183 17.49 0.18 -9.59
CA PRO A 183 18.25 1.16 -10.37
C PRO A 183 17.51 2.50 -10.55
N GLU A 184 16.20 2.45 -10.77
CA GLU A 184 15.35 3.60 -11.07
C GLU A 184 15.33 4.63 -9.92
N ALA A 185 15.69 4.22 -8.70
CA ALA A 185 15.74 5.07 -7.53
C ALA A 185 16.66 6.29 -7.68
N GLU A 186 17.78 6.19 -8.42
CA GLU A 186 18.71 7.31 -8.59
C GLU A 186 18.06 8.51 -9.31
N GLU A 187 17.11 8.23 -10.19
CA GLU A 187 16.43 9.26 -10.97
C GLU A 187 15.06 9.62 -10.38
N LYS A 188 14.37 8.63 -9.81
CA LYS A 188 12.93 8.68 -9.52
C LYS A 188 12.54 8.62 -8.05
N LEU A 189 13.48 8.31 -7.15
CA LEU A 189 13.21 8.35 -5.70
C LEU A 189 13.64 9.71 -5.13
N PHE A 190 12.71 10.38 -4.46
CA PHE A 190 12.96 11.57 -3.64
C PHE A 190 12.74 11.20 -2.19
N TYR A 191 13.82 11.14 -1.41
CA TYR A 191 13.78 10.66 -0.03
C TYR A 191 13.79 11.84 0.95
N VAL A 192 12.74 11.95 1.74
CA VAL A 192 12.58 12.97 2.78
C VAL A 192 12.78 12.28 4.12
N THR A 193 13.76 12.74 4.90
CA THR A 193 14.19 12.10 6.15
C THR A 193 14.74 13.16 7.11
N ASP A 194 14.70 12.89 8.41
CA ASP A 194 15.33 13.70 9.45
C ASP A 194 16.84 13.42 9.62
N GLU A 195 17.37 12.39 8.95
CA GLU A 195 18.80 12.04 8.98
C GLU A 195 19.71 13.04 8.24
N VAL A 196 19.13 13.95 7.45
CA VAL A 196 19.88 14.97 6.69
C VAL A 196 19.48 16.37 7.14
N MET A 197 20.46 17.29 7.18
CA MET A 197 20.23 18.68 7.57
C MET A 197 19.98 19.60 6.36
N GLU A 198 20.42 19.20 5.17
CA GLU A 198 20.31 19.99 3.94
C GLU A 198 19.98 19.09 2.73
N PRO A 199 19.36 19.65 1.68
CA PRO A 199 19.09 18.92 0.45
C PRO A 199 20.40 18.41 -0.15
N SER A 200 20.49 17.10 -0.34
CA SER A 200 21.77 16.43 -0.62
C SER A 200 21.59 15.18 -1.48
N ILE A 201 22.68 14.46 -1.71
CA ILE A 201 22.68 13.16 -2.39
C ILE A 201 23.24 12.14 -1.42
N LEU A 202 22.39 11.24 -0.95
CA LEU A 202 22.76 10.12 -0.09
C LEU A 202 23.38 9.00 -0.93
N ASN A 203 24.57 8.55 -0.53
CA ASN A 203 25.24 7.40 -1.15
C ASN A 203 24.86 6.12 -0.40
N TYR A 204 23.82 5.43 -0.88
CA TYR A 204 23.36 4.18 -0.30
C TYR A 204 24.15 2.98 -0.87
N SER A 205 24.87 2.25 -0.02
CA SER A 205 25.65 1.06 -0.41
C SER A 205 24.99 -0.22 0.10
N PHE A 206 24.83 -1.23 -0.75
CA PHE A 206 24.31 -2.55 -0.36
C PHE A 206 24.96 -3.68 -1.16
N TYR A 207 24.77 -4.93 -0.72
CA TYR A 207 25.23 -6.11 -1.45
C TYR A 207 24.04 -6.81 -2.11
N TYR A 208 24.16 -7.12 -3.40
CA TYR A 208 23.20 -7.93 -4.13
C TYR A 208 23.93 -9.05 -4.86
N LYS A 209 23.57 -10.30 -4.55
CA LYS A 209 24.23 -11.51 -5.11
C LYS A 209 25.77 -11.46 -5.00
N GLY A 210 26.28 -11.00 -3.86
CA GLY A 210 27.72 -10.89 -3.59
C GLY A 210 28.43 -9.68 -4.20
N ILE A 211 27.72 -8.85 -4.98
CA ILE A 211 28.27 -7.65 -5.61
C ILE A 211 27.87 -6.43 -4.79
N ARG A 212 28.86 -5.57 -4.45
CA ARG A 212 28.58 -4.27 -3.83
C ARG A 212 28.02 -3.31 -4.87
N ILE A 213 26.85 -2.77 -4.59
CA ILE A 213 26.14 -1.79 -5.41
C ILE A 213 26.04 -0.49 -4.61
N ASN A 214 26.28 0.63 -5.28
CA ASN A 214 26.08 1.96 -4.71
C ASN A 214 24.95 2.66 -5.49
N ARG A 215 24.15 3.45 -4.77
CA ARG A 215 23.04 4.25 -5.29
C ARG A 215 23.15 5.67 -4.78
N ARG A 216 22.91 6.63 -5.66
CA ARG A 216 22.89 8.06 -5.35
C ARG A 216 21.45 8.54 -5.29
N ILE A 217 20.90 8.68 -4.08
CA ILE A 217 19.51 9.03 -3.87
C ILE A 217 19.39 10.51 -3.49
N LYS A 218 18.47 11.24 -4.13
CA LYS A 218 18.19 12.63 -3.78
C LYS A 218 17.48 12.68 -2.43
N THR A 219 18.02 13.46 -1.51
CA THR A 219 17.51 13.60 -0.16
C THR A 219 17.11 15.03 0.17
N HIS A 220 16.14 15.18 1.08
CA HIS A 220 15.72 16.46 1.63
C HIS A 220 15.40 16.32 3.12
N PRO A 221 15.74 17.31 3.96
CA PRO A 221 15.34 17.30 5.36
C PRO A 221 13.82 17.27 5.51
N LEU A 222 13.32 16.50 6.48
CA LEU A 222 11.92 16.55 6.92
C LEU A 222 11.69 17.76 7.83
N GLU A 223 11.60 18.95 7.24
CA GLU A 223 11.31 20.18 7.99
C GLU A 223 10.33 21.09 7.25
N ILE A 224 9.45 21.74 8.02
CA ILE A 224 8.43 22.66 7.51
C ILE A 224 8.47 23.94 8.35
N GLY A 225 8.64 25.07 7.68
CA GLY A 225 8.63 26.40 8.30
C GLY A 225 7.24 26.83 8.76
N TYR A 226 7.16 27.56 9.88
CA TYR A 226 5.91 28.14 10.35
C TYR A 226 5.29 29.11 9.34
N SER A 227 6.12 29.81 8.56
CA SER A 227 5.68 30.72 7.49
C SER A 227 4.95 29.98 6.36
N SER A 228 5.22 28.69 6.16
CA SER A 228 4.56 27.86 5.16
C SER A 228 3.21 27.30 5.64
N LEU A 229 2.90 27.44 6.93
CA LEU A 229 1.66 26.92 7.52
C LEU A 229 0.54 27.96 7.48
N TYR A 230 -0.64 27.48 7.11
CA TYR A 230 -1.86 28.26 6.97
C TYR A 230 -2.89 27.87 8.02
N PRO A 231 -3.81 28.77 8.43
CA PRO A 231 -4.89 28.42 9.34
C PRO A 231 -5.67 27.16 8.93
N SER A 232 -5.89 26.95 7.63
CA SER A 232 -6.60 25.78 7.11
C SER A 232 -5.95 24.44 7.47
N ASP A 233 -4.62 24.41 7.56
CA ASP A 233 -3.86 23.19 7.89
C ASP A 233 -4.22 22.68 9.29
N PHE A 234 -4.65 23.60 10.18
CA PHE A 234 -5.12 23.29 11.51
C PHE A 234 -6.64 23.09 11.56
N THR A 235 -7.44 23.91 10.89
CA THR A 235 -8.91 23.81 10.98
C THR A 235 -9.43 22.53 10.32
N MET A 236 -8.77 22.04 9.25
CA MET A 236 -9.14 20.79 8.57
C MET A 236 -8.98 19.55 9.46
N THR A 237 -8.25 19.64 10.58
CA THR A 237 -8.14 18.54 11.55
C THR A 237 -9.45 18.28 12.30
N GLY A 238 -10.38 19.25 12.34
CA GLY A 238 -11.59 19.17 13.15
C GLY A 238 -11.37 19.33 14.66
N GLU A 239 -10.13 19.56 15.10
CA GLU A 239 -9.78 19.67 16.52
C GLU A 239 -10.04 21.06 17.11
N PHE A 240 -10.40 22.07 16.32
CA PHE A 240 -10.62 23.44 16.79
C PHE A 240 -12.12 23.77 16.79
N SER A 241 -12.62 24.44 17.84
CA SER A 241 -13.99 24.95 17.85
C SER A 241 -14.11 26.23 17.03
N SER A 242 -15.31 26.62 16.59
CA SER A 242 -15.47 27.82 15.74
C SER A 242 -14.81 29.10 16.29
N PRO A 243 -14.92 29.45 17.60
CA PRO A 243 -14.20 30.60 18.16
C PRO A 243 -12.67 30.46 18.15
N GLN A 244 -12.15 29.23 18.13
CA GLN A 244 -10.73 28.93 18.04
C GLN A 244 -10.24 29.05 16.59
N GLU A 245 -11.03 28.57 15.63
CA GLU A 245 -10.75 28.74 14.19
C GLU A 245 -10.74 30.21 13.79
N GLU A 246 -11.74 30.99 14.23
CA GLU A 246 -11.78 32.44 14.04
C GLU A 246 -10.52 33.11 14.58
N LEU A 247 -9.99 32.66 15.73
CA LEU A 247 -8.73 33.18 16.26
C LEU A 247 -7.53 32.83 15.39
N LEU A 248 -7.45 31.64 14.79
CA LEU A 248 -6.37 31.29 13.86
C LEU A 248 -6.38 32.21 12.64
N TRP A 249 -7.54 32.39 12.02
CA TRP A 249 -7.73 33.30 10.88
C TRP A 249 -7.46 34.76 11.23
N LEU A 250 -7.93 35.21 12.40
CA LEU A 250 -7.65 36.56 12.90
C LEU A 250 -6.16 36.78 13.12
N SER A 251 -5.46 35.79 13.68
CA SER A 251 -4.02 35.85 13.89
C SER A 251 -3.27 35.94 12.56
N TRP A 252 -3.65 35.11 11.57
CA TRP A 252 -3.07 35.15 10.22
C TRP A 252 -3.30 36.52 9.54
N LYS A 253 -4.53 37.04 9.59
CA LYS A 253 -4.85 38.36 9.02
C LYS A 253 -4.06 39.49 9.66
N GLU A 254 -3.81 39.40 10.97
CA GLU A 254 -3.15 40.46 11.73
C GLU A 254 -1.63 40.46 11.60
N PHE A 255 -1.03 39.29 11.43
CA PHE A 255 0.42 39.09 11.54
C PHE A 255 1.08 38.51 10.28
N GLY A 256 0.32 38.12 9.26
CA GLY A 256 0.86 37.60 8.00
C GLY A 256 1.64 36.29 8.21
N GLU A 257 2.82 36.18 7.61
CA GLU A 257 3.69 34.98 7.68
C GLU A 257 4.18 34.68 9.12
N GLU A 258 4.31 35.72 9.95
CA GLU A 258 4.77 35.61 11.35
C GLU A 258 3.64 35.26 12.33
N TRP A 259 2.44 34.94 11.84
CA TRP A 259 1.26 34.74 12.68
C TRP A 259 1.43 33.64 13.72
N LEU A 260 2.00 32.51 13.31
CA LEU A 260 2.12 31.34 14.16
C LEU A 260 3.17 31.59 15.25
N SER A 261 4.34 32.13 14.87
CA SER A 261 5.37 32.52 15.83
C SER A 261 4.85 33.57 16.82
N THR A 262 4.21 34.62 16.30
CA THR A 262 3.66 35.71 17.12
C THR A 262 2.59 35.20 18.09
N LEU A 263 1.65 34.37 17.63
CA LEU A 263 0.60 33.78 18.45
C LEU A 263 1.18 32.89 19.57
N LEU A 264 2.21 32.09 19.27
CA LEU A 264 2.82 31.17 20.22
C LEU A 264 3.69 31.88 21.26
N LYS A 265 4.46 32.90 20.88
CA LYS A 265 5.40 33.59 21.75
C LYS A 265 4.77 34.72 22.56
N SER A 266 3.83 35.46 21.97
CA SER A 266 3.24 36.64 22.61
C SER A 266 2.42 36.29 23.84
N SER A 267 2.45 37.15 24.87
CA SER A 267 1.59 36.96 26.05
C SER A 267 0.11 37.08 25.69
N SER A 268 -0.75 36.31 26.35
CA SER A 268 -2.20 36.32 26.10
C SER A 268 -2.84 37.67 26.41
N SER A 269 -2.24 38.46 27.31
CA SER A 269 -2.65 39.84 27.58
C SER A 269 -2.28 40.80 26.45
N PHE A 270 -1.13 40.61 25.79
CA PHE A 270 -0.79 41.36 24.58
C PHE A 270 -1.75 41.02 23.45
N LEU A 271 -1.94 39.74 23.15
CA LEU A 271 -2.83 39.27 22.09
C LEU A 271 -4.27 39.72 22.30
N TYR A 272 -4.78 39.64 23.54
CA TYR A 272 -6.11 40.14 23.90
C TYR A 272 -6.31 41.62 23.56
N ARG A 273 -5.29 42.46 23.81
CA ARG A 273 -5.34 43.89 23.44
C ARG A 273 -5.19 44.08 21.93
N ARG A 274 -4.30 43.32 21.30
CA ARG A 274 -4.01 43.41 19.87
C ARG A 274 -5.21 43.05 19.01
N PHE A 275 -6.01 42.08 19.45
CA PHE A 275 -7.28 41.66 18.83
C PHE A 275 -8.49 42.49 19.30
N ASN A 276 -8.28 43.73 19.77
CA ASN A 276 -9.34 44.64 20.21
C ASN A 276 -10.33 44.03 21.22
N ARG A 277 -9.84 43.11 22.08
CA ARG A 277 -10.65 42.41 23.10
C ARG A 277 -11.76 41.50 22.55
N MET A 278 -11.75 41.20 21.24
CA MET A 278 -12.77 40.38 20.59
C MET A 278 -12.65 38.89 20.94
N VAL A 279 -11.45 38.42 21.28
CA VAL A 279 -11.20 37.02 21.63
C VAL A 279 -10.86 36.89 23.11
N HIS A 280 -11.55 36.01 23.84
CA HIS A 280 -11.26 35.78 25.26
C HIS A 280 -9.86 35.19 25.48
N LYS A 281 -9.18 35.60 26.57
CA LYS A 281 -7.85 35.08 26.95
C LYS A 281 -7.80 33.57 27.10
N ASN A 282 -8.88 32.95 27.57
CA ASN A 282 -8.98 31.50 27.70
C ASN A 282 -8.95 30.79 26.34
N THR A 283 -9.60 31.36 25.33
CA THR A 283 -9.56 30.88 23.95
C THR A 283 -8.15 30.96 23.39
N ILE A 284 -7.46 32.10 23.58
CA ILE A 284 -6.06 32.29 23.18
C ILE A 284 -5.16 31.23 23.83
N ASN A 285 -5.25 31.04 25.15
CA ASN A 285 -4.44 30.05 25.86
C ASN A 285 -4.71 28.62 25.37
N THR A 286 -5.97 28.30 25.09
CA THR A 286 -6.37 26.98 24.59
C THR A 286 -5.81 26.72 23.19
N VAL A 287 -5.93 27.69 22.28
CA VAL A 287 -5.37 27.60 20.93
C VAL A 287 -3.86 27.47 20.97
N LYS A 288 -3.16 28.29 21.78
CA LYS A 288 -1.71 28.16 21.95
C LYS A 288 -1.29 26.77 22.42
N ARG A 289 -2.03 26.17 23.35
CA ARG A 289 -1.73 24.81 23.84
C ARG A 289 -1.96 23.76 22.75
N LYS A 290 -3.06 23.86 21.99
CA LYS A 290 -3.35 22.93 20.88
C LYS A 290 -2.31 23.05 19.77
N LEU A 291 -1.97 24.26 19.35
CA LEU A 291 -0.93 24.49 18.33
C LEU A 291 0.41 23.89 18.77
N LYS A 292 0.84 24.08 20.02
CA LYS A 292 2.05 23.43 20.55
C LYS A 292 2.00 21.90 20.49
N TYR A 293 0.83 21.30 20.72
CA TYR A 293 0.65 19.87 20.61
C TYR A 293 0.80 19.39 19.16
N PHE A 294 0.18 20.08 18.20
CA PHE A 294 0.29 19.77 16.78
C PHE A 294 1.70 19.96 16.20
N LEU A 295 2.39 21.03 16.60
CA LEU A 295 3.73 21.34 16.10
C LEU A 295 4.82 20.45 16.71
N GLY A 296 4.50 19.72 17.79
CA GLY A 296 5.43 18.82 18.46
C GLY A 296 6.63 19.54 19.08
N ASN A 297 7.78 18.89 19.05
CA ASN A 297 9.01 19.34 19.73
C ASN A 297 9.99 20.10 18.83
N ASN A 298 9.51 20.70 17.73
CA ASN A 298 10.32 21.36 16.69
C ASN A 298 11.21 20.42 15.86
N ASP A 299 10.89 19.13 15.78
CA ASP A 299 11.63 18.17 14.96
C ASP A 299 11.30 18.39 13.48
N ILE A 300 9.99 18.43 13.15
CA ILE A 300 9.48 18.65 11.78
C ILE A 300 9.08 20.12 11.59
N PHE A 301 8.24 20.67 12.45
CA PHE A 301 7.73 22.03 12.30
C PHE A 301 8.64 23.03 13.03
N LYS A 302 9.33 23.88 12.28
CA LYS A 302 10.32 24.81 12.81
C LYS A 302 9.93 26.25 12.50
N GLU A 303 10.33 27.17 13.37
CA GLU A 303 10.01 28.58 13.17
C GLU A 303 10.72 29.17 11.95
N TYR A 304 12.00 28.85 11.79
CA TYR A 304 12.82 29.24 10.65
C TYR A 304 13.42 27.99 10.04
N VAL A 305 13.25 27.85 8.73
CA VAL A 305 13.87 26.83 7.89
C VAL A 305 14.52 27.53 6.71
N GLU A 306 15.70 27.07 6.30
CA GLU A 306 16.35 27.57 5.09
C GLU A 306 15.83 26.84 3.84
N THR A 307 15.18 25.69 4.03
CA THR A 307 14.69 24.81 2.97
C THR A 307 13.18 24.93 2.79
N ASP A 308 12.69 24.61 1.59
CA ASP A 308 11.26 24.60 1.25
C ASP A 308 10.85 23.20 0.79
N LEU A 309 10.55 22.34 1.77
CA LEU A 309 10.16 20.95 1.54
C LEU A 309 8.92 20.85 0.65
N LEU A 310 7.90 21.70 0.88
CA LEU A 310 6.64 21.64 0.13
C LEU A 310 6.87 21.92 -1.35
N LYS A 311 7.66 22.95 -1.67
CA LYS A 311 8.04 23.26 -3.05
C LYS A 311 8.90 22.16 -3.67
N ALA A 312 9.80 21.56 -2.90
CA ALA A 312 10.61 20.44 -3.36
C ALA A 312 9.74 19.22 -3.70
N ILE A 313 8.77 18.88 -2.84
CA ILE A 313 7.79 17.81 -3.07
C ILE A 313 6.96 18.10 -4.33
N LEU A 314 6.40 19.31 -4.48
CA LEU A 314 5.64 19.68 -5.68
C LEU A 314 6.48 19.57 -6.96
N GLY A 315 7.75 19.97 -6.89
CA GLY A 315 8.71 19.80 -7.98
C GLY A 315 9.02 18.34 -8.31
N ALA A 316 9.03 17.46 -7.31
CA ALA A 316 9.22 16.01 -7.49
C ALA A 316 7.94 15.35 -8.07
N VAL A 317 6.76 15.76 -7.58
CA VAL A 317 5.45 15.35 -8.10
C VAL A 317 5.34 15.67 -9.59
N GLY A 318 5.66 16.91 -9.99
CA GLY A 318 5.63 17.33 -11.39
C GLY A 318 6.62 16.59 -12.31
N LYS A 319 7.59 15.85 -11.75
CA LYS A 319 8.55 15.01 -12.48
C LYS A 319 8.18 13.53 -12.49
N GLY A 320 7.01 13.17 -11.96
CA GLY A 320 6.56 11.78 -11.82
C GLY A 320 7.51 10.95 -10.95
N MET A 321 7.98 11.53 -9.84
CA MET A 321 8.83 10.83 -8.87
C MET A 321 7.99 10.08 -7.84
N VAL A 322 8.64 9.12 -7.17
CA VAL A 322 8.17 8.56 -5.90
C VAL A 322 8.82 9.35 -4.78
N ILE A 323 7.99 9.96 -3.94
CA ILE A 323 8.39 10.74 -2.77
C ILE A 323 8.20 9.84 -1.56
N LEU A 324 9.29 9.47 -0.90
CA LEU A 324 9.25 8.69 0.32
C LEU A 324 9.56 9.61 1.50
N ILE A 325 8.58 9.81 2.37
CA ILE A 325 8.68 10.60 3.60
C ILE A 325 8.82 9.62 4.75
N ASP A 326 10.03 9.49 5.28
CA ASP A 326 10.33 8.70 6.47
C ASP A 326 9.93 9.51 7.71
N ILE A 327 8.94 9.00 8.46
CA ILE A 327 8.43 9.66 9.65
C ILE A 327 9.09 8.99 10.88
N PRO A 328 9.75 9.79 11.75
CA PRO A 328 10.43 9.28 12.94
C PRO A 328 9.49 8.78 14.06
#